data_AF-A0A520I792-F1
#
_entry.id   AF-A0A520I792-F1
#
_cell.length_a   1.000
_cell.length_b   1.000
_cell.length_c   1.000
_cell.angle_alpha   90.00
_cell.angle_beta   90.00
_cell.angle_gamma   90.00
#
_symmetry.space_group_name_H-M   'P 1'
#
loop_
_entity.id
_entity.type
_entity.pdbx_description
1 polymer ?
#
loop_
_entity_poly.entity_id
_entity_poly.type
_entity_poly.pdbx_seq_one_letter_code
_entity_poly.pdbx_strand_id
1 'polypeptide(L)'
;MPRKPVADREEILVHPIIIRVNDATYKRLEKLLEESSCKSIGEVARKILTGGRINCFYRDVSLNGPMEELALIRKELKFIGININQQTRYFNAVKSATEKQFHSDRTVELYLKADAKMERLFALISKLAEKWLQKS
;
A
#
# COMPACT_ATOMS: atom_id res chain seq x y z
N MET A 1 21.92 -22.79 -24.11
CA MET A 1 20.59 -23.44 -24.03
C MET A 1 19.90 -23.33 -25.38
N PRO A 2 19.37 -24.42 -25.95
CA PRO A 2 18.64 -24.37 -27.22
C PRO A 2 17.31 -23.62 -27.04
N ARG A 3 17.00 -22.73 -27.98
CA ARG A 3 15.77 -21.90 -27.98
C ARG A 3 14.57 -22.83 -28.12
N LYS A 4 13.61 -22.76 -27.18
CA LYS A 4 12.34 -23.50 -27.26
C LYS A 4 11.69 -23.23 -28.64
N PRO A 5 11.20 -24.27 -29.35
CA PRO A 5 10.48 -24.07 -30.60
C PRO A 5 9.23 -23.22 -30.32
N VAL A 6 9.05 -22.17 -31.12
CA VAL A 6 7.91 -21.24 -31.01
C VAL A 6 6.65 -21.98 -31.43
N ALA A 7 5.66 -22.06 -30.53
CA ALA A 7 4.48 -22.91 -30.68
C ALA A 7 3.48 -22.40 -31.74
N ASP A 8 3.45 -21.09 -32.01
CA ASP A 8 2.56 -20.50 -33.01
C ASP A 8 3.35 -19.69 -34.04
N ARG A 9 3.33 -20.15 -35.29
CA ARG A 9 3.95 -19.45 -36.42
C ARG A 9 3.27 -18.12 -36.75
N GLU A 10 2.00 -17.97 -36.39
CA GLU A 10 1.19 -16.77 -36.64
C GLU A 10 1.51 -15.61 -35.68
N GLU A 11 2.05 -15.88 -34.48
CA GLU A 11 2.46 -14.85 -33.52
C GLU A 11 3.88 -14.31 -33.79
N ILE A 12 4.59 -14.87 -34.76
CA ILE A 12 5.94 -14.45 -35.09
C ILE A 12 5.90 -13.07 -35.73
N LEU A 13 6.71 -12.15 -35.19
CA LEU A 13 6.87 -10.80 -35.73
C LEU A 13 7.72 -10.86 -37.01
N VAL A 14 7.07 -11.07 -38.16
CA VAL A 14 7.76 -11.26 -39.44
C VAL A 14 8.07 -9.95 -40.16
N HIS A 15 7.19 -8.94 -40.05
CA HIS A 15 7.30 -7.71 -40.85
C HIS A 15 7.78 -6.50 -40.03
N PRO A 16 8.89 -5.85 -40.39
CA PRO A 16 9.34 -4.63 -39.74
C PRO A 16 8.50 -3.43 -40.18
N ILE A 17 8.08 -2.61 -39.21
CA ILE A 17 7.35 -1.37 -39.43
C ILE A 17 8.23 -0.23 -38.92
N ILE A 18 8.61 0.70 -39.81
CA ILE A 18 9.41 1.89 -39.48
C ILE A 18 8.53 3.11 -39.74
N ILE A 19 8.21 3.86 -38.68
CA ILE A 19 7.34 5.03 -38.74
C ILE A 19 8.08 6.23 -38.16
N ARG A 20 8.02 7.37 -38.85
CA ARG A 20 8.45 8.66 -38.30
C ARG A 20 7.26 9.32 -37.62
N VAL A 21 7.44 9.74 -36.39
CA VAL A 21 6.43 10.44 -35.59
C VAL A 21 6.93 11.83 -35.20
N ASN A 22 6.02 12.75 -34.91
CA ASN A 22 6.37 14.05 -34.36
C ASN A 22 6.75 13.95 -32.87
N ASP A 23 7.38 14.99 -32.33
CA ASP A 23 7.85 15.03 -30.94
C ASP A 23 6.71 14.85 -29.93
N ALA A 24 5.55 15.45 -30.20
CA ALA A 24 4.36 15.30 -29.34
C ALA A 24 3.88 13.84 -29.24
N THR A 25 3.89 13.11 -30.35
CA THR A 25 3.49 11.69 -30.38
C THR A 25 4.55 10.81 -29.73
N TYR A 26 5.83 11.13 -29.92
CA TYR A 26 6.93 10.43 -29.26
C TYR A 26 6.83 10.53 -27.74
N LYS A 27 6.66 11.75 -27.20
CA LYS A 27 6.46 11.99 -25.77
C LYS A 27 5.22 11.29 -25.21
N ARG A 28 4.13 11.23 -25.99
CA ARG A 28 2.92 10.48 -25.59
C ARG A 28 3.20 8.98 -25.45
N LEU A 29 3.96 8.39 -26.38
CA LEU A 29 4.35 6.98 -26.32
C LEU A 29 5.31 6.69 -25.18
N GLU A 30 6.22 7.61 -24.89
CA GLU A 30 7.14 7.53 -23.76
C GLU A 30 6.41 7.55 -22.42
N LYS A 31 5.44 8.46 -22.25
CA LYS A 31 4.58 8.48 -21.06
C LYS A 31 3.80 7.17 -20.88
N LEU A 32 3.25 6.63 -21.97
CA LEU A 32 2.57 5.34 -21.94
C LEU A 32 3.51 4.18 -21.61
N LEU A 33 4.79 4.26 -22.00
CA LEU A 33 5.79 3.26 -21.63
C LEU A 33 6.06 3.30 -20.12
N GLU A 34 6.27 4.48 -19.55
CA GLU A 34 6.50 4.66 -18.10
C GLU A 34 5.32 4.17 -17.26
N GLU A 35 4.10 4.45 -17.71
CA GLU A 35 2.88 4.10 -16.98
C GLU A 35 2.44 2.65 -17.22
N SER A 36 3.01 1.89 -18.16
CA SER A 36 2.50 0.57 -18.55
C SER A 36 3.45 -0.60 -18.27
N SER A 37 2.93 -1.81 -18.42
CA SER A 37 3.72 -3.05 -18.34
C SER A 37 4.64 -3.31 -19.56
N CYS A 38 4.72 -2.39 -20.52
CA CYS A 38 5.43 -2.60 -21.77
C CYS A 38 6.94 -2.40 -21.58
N LYS A 39 7.77 -3.13 -22.36
CA LYS A 39 9.24 -3.06 -22.25
C LYS A 39 9.89 -2.12 -23.25
N SER A 40 9.15 -1.69 -24.27
CA SER A 40 9.65 -0.78 -25.30
C SER A 40 8.52 0.03 -25.95
N ILE A 41 8.87 1.18 -26.52
CA ILE A 41 7.95 1.99 -27.34
C ILE A 41 7.37 1.16 -28.49
N GLY A 42 8.17 0.27 -29.10
CA GLY A 42 7.71 -0.63 -30.15
C GLY A 42 6.63 -1.62 -29.69
N GLU A 43 6.69 -2.07 -28.43
CA GLU A 43 5.64 -2.90 -27.84
C GLU A 43 4.37 -2.11 -27.57
N VAL A 44 4.49 -0.86 -27.07
CA VAL A 44 3.36 0.05 -26.88
C VAL A 44 2.68 0.33 -28.21
N ALA A 45 3.44 0.75 -29.23
CA ALA A 45 2.94 1.02 -30.57
C ALA A 45 2.28 -0.21 -31.19
N ARG A 46 2.88 -1.40 -31.03
CA ARG A 46 2.29 -2.66 -31.51
C ARG A 46 0.94 -2.92 -30.85
N LYS A 47 0.84 -2.80 -29.52
CA LYS A 47 -0.43 -2.98 -28.81
C LYS A 47 -1.48 -1.97 -29.25
N ILE A 48 -1.11 -0.73 -29.49
CA ILE A 48 -2.04 0.28 -30.04
C ILE A 48 -2.52 -0.15 -31.44
N LEU A 49 -1.61 -0.58 -32.32
CA LEU A 49 -1.93 -0.99 -33.69
C LEU A 49 -2.79 -2.26 -33.75
N THR A 50 -2.56 -3.22 -32.85
CA THR A 50 -3.32 -4.48 -32.80
C THR A 50 -4.58 -4.39 -31.93
N GLY A 51 -4.90 -3.22 -31.35
CA GLY A 51 -6.00 -3.07 -30.39
C GLY A 51 -5.80 -3.85 -29.09
N GLY A 52 -4.56 -4.25 -28.79
CA GLY A 52 -4.20 -4.97 -27.57
C GLY A 52 -4.34 -4.10 -26.32
N ARG A 53 -4.76 -4.70 -25.21
CA ARG A 53 -4.88 -4.01 -23.92
C ARG A 53 -3.51 -3.56 -23.41
N ILE A 54 -3.40 -2.29 -23.09
CA ILE A 54 -2.25 -1.72 -22.38
C ILE A 54 -2.66 -1.57 -20.91
N ASN A 55 -2.11 -2.43 -20.06
CA ASN A 55 -2.32 -2.31 -18.63
C ASN A 55 -1.41 -1.20 -18.10
N CYS A 56 -2.00 -0.04 -17.80
CA CYS A 56 -1.31 1.05 -17.13
C CYS A 56 -1.38 0.85 -15.62
N PHE A 57 -0.23 0.85 -14.95
CA PHE A 57 -0.13 0.82 -13.50
C PHE A 57 -0.15 2.25 -12.96
N TYR A 58 -1.35 2.74 -12.68
CA TYR A 58 -1.49 3.93 -11.84
C TYR A 58 -1.16 3.56 -10.40
N ARG A 59 0.03 3.94 -9.92
CA ARG A 59 0.34 3.89 -8.49
C ARG A 59 -0.45 5.02 -7.82
N ASP A 60 -1.58 4.68 -7.20
CA ASP A 60 -2.36 5.65 -6.43
C ASP A 60 -1.60 6.04 -5.15
N VAL A 61 -0.73 7.05 -5.28
CA VAL A 61 0.07 7.63 -4.19
C VAL A 61 -0.79 8.26 -3.09
N SER A 62 -2.10 8.44 -3.35
CA SER A 62 -3.01 9.12 -2.42
C SER A 62 -3.33 8.31 -1.16
N LEU A 63 -2.96 7.02 -1.12
CA LEU A 63 -3.11 6.15 0.04
C LEU A 63 -1.82 5.98 0.87
N ASN A 64 -0.68 6.50 0.39
CA ASN A 64 0.59 6.34 1.10
C ASN A 64 0.60 7.07 2.46
N GLY A 65 0.17 8.33 2.50
CA GLY A 65 0.14 9.13 3.73
C GLY A 65 -0.73 8.52 4.84
N PRO A 66 -2.01 8.19 4.56
CA PRO A 66 -2.86 7.49 5.53
C PRO A 66 -2.29 6.15 6.00
N MET A 67 -1.67 5.37 5.11
CA MET A 67 -1.07 4.08 5.46
C MET A 67 0.13 4.24 6.41
N GLU A 68 0.93 5.29 6.23
CA GLU A 68 2.04 5.62 7.11
C GLU A 68 1.56 6.01 8.52
N GLU A 69 0.52 6.86 8.62
CA GLU A 69 -0.07 7.20 9.92
C GLU A 69 -0.67 5.99 10.65
N LEU A 70 -1.35 5.09 9.92
CA LEU A 70 -1.87 3.84 10.49
C LEU A 70 -0.75 2.93 11.01
N ALA A 71 0.38 2.86 10.30
CA ALA A 71 1.53 2.06 10.72
C ALA A 71 2.15 2.60 12.03
N LEU A 72 2.21 3.93 12.19
CA LEU A 72 2.66 4.58 13.41
C LEU A 72 1.73 4.30 14.59
N ILE A 73 0.41 4.47 14.41
CA ILE A 73 -0.59 4.20 15.46
C ILE A 73 -0.55 2.73 15.88
N ARG A 74 -0.41 1.78 14.93
CA ARG A 74 -0.25 0.35 15.23
C ARG A 74 0.96 0.08 16.13
N LYS A 75 2.08 0.76 15.85
CA LYS A 75 3.31 0.61 16.63
C LYS A 75 3.11 1.12 18.07
N GLU A 76 2.47 2.28 18.23
CA GLU A 76 2.17 2.85 19.54
C GLU A 76 1.23 1.97 20.36
N LEU A 77 0.13 1.49 19.76
CA LEU A 77 -0.82 0.58 20.42
C LEU A 77 -0.14 -0.72 20.88
N LYS A 78 0.78 -1.27 20.06
CA LYS A 78 1.57 -2.44 20.45
C LYS A 78 2.39 -2.17 21.71
N PHE A 79 3.04 -1.01 21.81
CA PHE A 79 3.80 -0.65 23.02
C PHE A 79 2.89 -0.46 24.24
N ILE A 80 1.72 0.15 24.09
CA ILE A 80 0.76 0.31 25.17
C ILE A 80 0.28 -1.08 25.67
N GLY A 81 -0.07 -1.99 24.75
CA GLY A 81 -0.47 -3.35 25.12
C GLY A 81 0.61 -4.13 25.85
N ILE A 82 1.89 -4.00 25.45
CA ILE A 82 3.02 -4.60 26.16
C ILE A 82 3.13 -4.04 27.59
N ASN A 83 2.98 -2.72 27.75
CA ASN A 83 3.06 -2.07 29.06
C ASN A 83 1.90 -2.48 29.97
N ILE A 84 0.66 -2.55 29.44
CA ILE A 84 -0.51 -3.04 30.20
C ILE A 84 -0.25 -4.47 30.68
N ASN A 85 0.16 -5.37 29.79
CA ASN A 85 0.47 -6.75 30.15
C ASN A 85 1.55 -6.84 31.23
N GLN A 86 2.56 -5.98 31.18
CA GLN A 86 3.59 -5.91 32.20
C GLN A 86 3.04 -5.44 33.56
N GLN A 87 2.22 -4.39 33.58
CA GLN A 87 1.57 -3.92 34.81
C GLN A 87 0.62 -4.97 35.40
N THR A 88 -0.16 -5.67 34.57
CA THR A 88 -1.03 -6.76 35.02
C THR A 88 -0.23 -7.91 35.63
N ARG A 89 0.94 -8.26 35.05
CA ARG A 89 1.84 -9.27 35.64
C ARG A 89 2.40 -8.83 37.00
N TYR A 90 2.81 -7.57 37.15
CA TYR A 90 3.27 -7.03 38.43
C TYR A 90 2.15 -7.01 39.47
N PHE A 91 0.96 -6.54 39.12
CA PHE A 91 -0.22 -6.54 39.99
C PHE A 91 -0.54 -7.93 40.54
N ASN A 92 -0.49 -8.96 39.69
CA ASN A 92 -0.76 -10.35 40.10
C ASN A 92 0.36 -10.98 40.93
N ALA A 93 1.61 -10.53 40.76
CA ALA A 93 2.77 -11.06 41.48
C ALA A 93 2.93 -10.51 42.91
N VAL A 94 2.40 -9.32 43.17
CA VAL A 94 2.58 -8.62 44.44
C VAL A 94 1.53 -9.03 45.48
N LYS A 95 1.94 -9.23 46.74
CA LYS A 95 1.05 -9.59 47.87
C LYS A 95 0.57 -8.40 48.70
N SER A 96 1.27 -7.27 48.65
CA SER A 96 0.94 -6.04 49.39
C SER A 96 -0.22 -5.28 48.74
N ALA A 97 -1.21 -4.87 49.54
CA ALA A 97 -2.39 -4.14 49.06
C ALA A 97 -2.03 -2.74 48.50
N THR A 98 -1.05 -2.07 49.08
CA THR A 98 -0.64 -0.70 48.70
C THR A 98 0.07 -0.69 47.33
N GLU A 99 0.91 -1.69 47.07
CA GLU A 99 1.59 -1.83 45.77
C GLU A 99 0.61 -2.28 44.66
N LYS A 100 -0.40 -3.10 44.99
CA LYS A 100 -1.48 -3.42 44.05
C LYS A 100 -2.25 -2.18 43.62
N GLN A 101 -2.55 -1.28 44.55
CA GLN A 101 -3.27 -0.05 44.26
C GLN A 101 -2.46 0.86 43.31
N PHE A 102 -1.16 1.01 43.55
CA PHE A 102 -0.25 1.74 42.66
C PHE A 102 -0.22 1.17 41.22
N HIS A 103 -0.15 -0.15 41.06
CA HIS A 103 -0.18 -0.79 39.74
C HIS A 103 -1.56 -0.68 39.05
N SER A 104 -2.65 -0.67 39.82
CA SER A 104 -4.00 -0.45 39.31
C SER A 104 -4.14 0.96 38.71
N ASP A 105 -3.75 1.99 39.45
CA ASP A 105 -3.86 3.38 39.00
C ASP A 105 -3.02 3.63 37.73
N ARG A 106 -1.82 3.03 37.67
CA ARG A 106 -0.96 3.10 36.49
C ARG A 106 -1.54 2.37 35.28
N THR A 107 -2.28 1.29 35.51
CA THR A 107 -2.99 0.55 34.46
C THR A 107 -4.14 1.40 33.89
N VAL A 108 -4.90 2.09 34.74
CA VAL A 108 -5.97 3.02 34.33
C VAL A 108 -5.41 4.14 33.43
N GLU A 109 -4.27 4.73 33.80
CA GLU A 109 -3.61 5.76 33.00
C GLU A 109 -3.19 5.24 31.61
N LEU A 110 -2.70 4.00 31.52
CA LEU A 110 -2.37 3.36 30.25
C LEU A 110 -3.60 3.08 29.38
N TYR A 111 -4.72 2.69 30.00
CA TYR A 111 -5.99 2.52 29.29
C TYR A 111 -6.51 3.84 28.71
N LEU A 112 -6.47 4.94 29.46
CA LEU A 112 -6.84 6.26 28.95
C LEU A 112 -5.97 6.71 27.77
N LYS A 113 -4.67 6.41 27.81
CA LYS A 113 -3.75 6.66 26.69
C LYS A 113 -4.06 5.78 25.47
N ALA A 114 -4.47 4.52 25.68
CA ALA A 114 -4.91 3.63 24.61
C ALA A 114 -6.19 4.15 23.94
N ASP A 115 -7.15 4.60 24.75
CA ASP A 115 -8.45 5.09 24.31
C ASP A 115 -8.32 6.32 23.39
N ALA A 116 -7.52 7.31 23.81
CA ALA A 116 -7.22 8.48 22.97
C ALA A 116 -6.55 8.12 21.63
N LYS A 117 -5.75 7.04 21.58
CA LYS A 117 -5.14 6.55 20.34
C LYS A 117 -6.14 5.77 19.48
N MET A 118 -7.10 5.06 20.09
CA MET A 118 -8.20 4.40 19.37
C MET A 118 -9.13 5.42 18.71
N GLU A 119 -9.46 6.51 19.39
CA GLU A 119 -10.22 7.62 18.79
C GLU A 119 -9.53 8.19 17.54
N ARG A 120 -8.20 8.41 17.61
CA ARG A 120 -7.42 8.88 16.46
C ARG A 120 -7.39 7.84 15.32
N LEU A 121 -7.33 6.55 15.66
CA LEU A 121 -7.41 5.46 14.69
C LEU A 121 -8.76 5.45 13.98
N PHE A 122 -9.87 5.54 14.73
CA PHE A 122 -11.22 5.57 14.16
C PHE A 122 -11.41 6.78 13.24
N ALA A 123 -10.91 7.95 13.61
CA ALA A 123 -10.97 9.13 12.74
C ALA A 123 -10.23 8.93 11.40
N LEU A 124 -9.08 8.25 11.41
CA LEU A 124 -8.34 7.90 10.19
C LEU A 124 -9.05 6.86 9.34
N ILE A 125 -9.63 5.83 9.97
CA ILE A 125 -10.44 4.82 9.30
C ILE A 125 -11.66 5.46 8.64
N SER A 126 -12.36 6.37 9.31
CA SER A 126 -13.51 7.09 8.75
C SER A 126 -13.12 7.92 7.52
N LYS A 127 -12.02 8.68 7.58
CA LYS A 127 -11.50 9.45 6.43
C LYS A 127 -11.11 8.54 5.24
N LEU A 128 -10.54 7.37 5.53
CA LEU A 128 -10.22 6.39 4.50
C LEU A 128 -11.48 5.75 3.90
N ALA A 129 -12.47 5.44 4.74
CA ALA A 129 -13.75 4.91 4.30
C ALA A 129 -14.51 5.92 3.41
N GLU A 130 -14.53 7.20 3.77
CA GLU A 130 -15.11 8.27 2.95
C GLU A 130 -14.45 8.34 1.55
N LYS A 131 -13.12 8.30 1.50
CA LYS A 131 -12.37 8.35 0.24
C LYS A 131 -12.58 7.10 -0.61
N TRP A 132 -12.78 5.94 0.02
CA TRP A 132 -13.05 4.68 -0.66
C TRP A 132 -14.49 4.62 -1.19
N LEU A 133 -15.47 5.08 -0.40
CA LEU A 133 -16.90 5.12 -0.76
C LEU A 133 -17.22 6.17 -1.83
N GLN A 134 -16.49 7.28 -1.88
CA GLN A 134 -16.65 8.30 -2.94
C GLN A 134 -16.21 7.83 -4.34
N LYS A 135 -15.47 6.71 -4.44
CA LYS A 135 -15.09 6.09 -5.72
C LYS A 135 -16.00 4.91 -6.11
N SER A 136 -17.03 4.59 -5.31
CA SER A 136 -18.01 3.52 -5.61
C SER A 136 -19.29 4.07 -6.23
#